data_AF-Q8H4B6-F1
#
_entry.id   AF-Q8H4B6-F1
#
_cell.length_a   1.000
_cell.length_b   1.000
_cell.length_c   1.000
_cell.angle_alpha   90.00
_cell.angle_beta   90.00
_cell.angle_gamma   90.00
#
_symmetry.space_group_name_H-M   'P 1'
#
loop_
_entity.id
_entity.type
_entity.pdbx_description
1 polymer ?
#
loop_
_entity_poly.entity_id
_entity_poly.type
_entity_poly.pdbx_seq_one_letter_code
_entity_poly.pdbx_strand_id
1 'polypeptide(L)'
;MLTLENADNCSAIMKEPRHGFFKDLARMLQDNRYIYVAANVLQNLCKHSRVELRDSDVLELFSVLPEVLGRVMDADGKELEVLVGLSSQICSVSPESFTKAFKQGQNEEIFVEKLINALNANSKPNAQFPGIRRVIIEQLTYMMELNSRYATYFRNHGLMEALIRVEKTPSKTEKYRLFLGKAGLMEHKVHLSSLVARAKLLIAMHST
;
A
#
# COMPACT_ATOMS: atom_id res chain seq x y z
N MET A 1 -5.62 -5.95 16.85
CA MET A 1 -5.29 -6.85 15.72
C MET A 1 -3.88 -7.37 15.94
N LEU A 2 -3.68 -8.69 16.00
CA LEU A 2 -2.44 -9.32 16.48
C LEU A 2 -1.21 -9.10 15.56
N THR A 3 -1.43 -8.78 14.28
CA THR A 3 -0.39 -8.56 13.27
C THR A 3 0.15 -7.13 13.21
N LEU A 4 -0.32 -6.21 14.06
CA LEU A 4 0.07 -4.80 14.02
C LEU A 4 1.54 -4.61 14.43
N GLU A 5 2.41 -4.44 13.44
CA GLU A 5 3.83 -4.02 13.56
C GLU A 5 4.73 -4.87 14.48
N ASN A 6 4.27 -6.05 14.82
CA ASN A 6 4.97 -7.04 15.61
C ASN A 6 5.43 -8.17 14.67
N ALA A 7 6.72 -8.11 14.30
CA ALA A 7 7.35 -9.09 13.42
C ALA A 7 7.30 -10.50 14.04
N ASP A 8 7.43 -10.63 15.37
CA ASP A 8 7.36 -11.92 16.06
C ASP A 8 5.96 -12.53 15.97
N ASN A 9 4.91 -11.73 16.13
CA ASN A 9 3.52 -12.19 15.99
C ASN A 9 3.21 -12.58 14.55
N CYS A 10 3.61 -11.76 13.57
CA CYS A 10 3.43 -12.12 12.16
C CYS A 10 4.23 -13.40 11.83
N SER A 11 5.47 -13.53 12.30
CA SER A 11 6.31 -14.71 12.10
C SER A 11 5.68 -15.96 12.75
N ALA A 12 5.14 -15.83 13.96
CA ALA A 12 4.42 -16.91 14.63
C ALA A 12 3.19 -17.35 13.83
N ILE A 13 2.38 -16.40 13.33
CA ILE A 13 1.22 -16.69 12.47
C ILE A 13 1.66 -17.40 11.17
N MET A 14 2.77 -16.99 10.56
CA MET A 14 3.31 -17.63 9.36
C MET A 14 3.81 -19.07 9.60
N LYS A 15 4.30 -19.34 10.81
CA LYS A 15 4.84 -20.65 11.22
C LYS A 15 3.77 -21.63 11.71
N GLU A 16 2.55 -21.16 11.96
CA GLU A 16 1.44 -22.02 12.33
C GLU A 16 1.17 -23.05 11.21
N PRO A 17 1.02 -24.35 11.53
CA PRO A 17 0.81 -25.41 10.55
C PRO A 17 -0.57 -25.36 9.85
N ARG A 18 -1.32 -24.26 9.98
CA ARG A 18 -2.62 -24.08 9.36
C ARG A 18 -2.47 -23.96 7.85
N HIS A 19 -2.74 -25.06 7.16
CA HIS A 19 -2.86 -25.06 5.71
C HIS A 19 -3.96 -24.10 5.25
N GLY A 20 -3.66 -23.27 4.25
CA GLY A 20 -4.65 -22.43 3.58
C GLY A 20 -4.93 -21.07 4.21
N PHE A 21 -4.18 -20.59 5.20
CA PHE A 21 -4.43 -19.28 5.84
C PHE A 21 -4.46 -18.10 4.84
N PHE A 22 -3.50 -18.02 3.91
CA PHE A 22 -3.52 -16.99 2.84
C PHE A 22 -4.71 -17.16 1.90
N LYS A 23 -5.07 -18.41 1.58
CA LYS A 23 -6.23 -18.72 0.76
C LYS A 23 -7.55 -18.32 1.44
N ASP A 24 -7.62 -18.45 2.77
CA ASP A 24 -8.77 -18.00 3.55
C ASP A 24 -8.87 -16.48 3.58
N LEU A 25 -7.75 -15.78 3.80
CA LEU A 25 -7.69 -14.31 3.73
C LEU A 25 -8.02 -13.79 2.32
N ALA A 26 -7.52 -14.46 1.29
CA ALA A 26 -7.86 -14.18 -0.11
C ALA A 26 -9.37 -14.32 -0.38
N ARG A 27 -10.00 -15.39 0.13
CA ARG A 27 -11.46 -15.56 0.06
C ARG A 27 -12.21 -14.49 0.85
N MET A 28 -11.69 -14.04 1.99
CA MET A 28 -12.31 -12.96 2.77
C MET A 28 -12.24 -11.59 2.07
N LEU A 29 -11.27 -11.34 1.19
CA LEU A 29 -11.23 -10.10 0.40
C LEU A 29 -12.43 -9.96 -0.55
N GLN A 30 -13.01 -11.08 -0.98
CA GLN A 30 -14.21 -11.13 -1.83
C GLN A 30 -15.48 -10.68 -1.10
N ASP A 31 -15.48 -10.73 0.23
CA ASP A 31 -16.62 -10.39 1.07
C ASP A 31 -16.45 -8.98 1.63
N ASN A 32 -17.32 -8.06 1.22
CA ASN A 32 -17.31 -6.67 1.66
C ASN A 32 -17.39 -6.50 3.18
N ARG A 33 -17.89 -7.51 3.91
CA ARG A 33 -17.93 -7.49 5.38
C ARG A 33 -16.54 -7.66 6.00
N TYR A 34 -15.62 -8.31 5.30
CA TYR A 34 -14.33 -8.71 5.83
C TYR A 34 -13.12 -8.07 5.14
N ILE A 35 -13.33 -7.35 4.03
CA ILE A 35 -12.25 -6.68 3.28
C ILE A 35 -11.26 -5.95 4.17
N TYR A 36 -11.74 -5.09 5.08
CA TYR A 36 -10.87 -4.28 5.92
C TYR A 36 -9.97 -5.14 6.82
N VAL A 37 -10.50 -6.21 7.39
CA VAL A 37 -9.74 -7.11 8.25
C VAL A 37 -8.74 -7.89 7.42
N ALA A 38 -9.20 -8.51 6.33
CA ALA A 38 -8.38 -9.35 5.47
C ALA A 38 -7.22 -8.56 4.85
N ALA A 39 -7.50 -7.39 4.27
CA ALA A 39 -6.49 -6.55 3.65
C ALA A 39 -5.46 -6.03 4.65
N ASN A 40 -5.88 -5.59 5.85
CA ASN A 40 -4.93 -5.19 6.89
C ASN A 40 -4.07 -6.37 7.38
N VAL A 41 -4.64 -7.59 7.48
CA VAL A 41 -3.88 -8.78 7.91
C VAL A 41 -2.81 -9.08 6.86
N LEU A 42 -3.21 -9.19 5.59
CA LEU A 42 -2.31 -9.48 4.48
C LEU A 42 -1.23 -8.39 4.35
N GLN A 43 -1.62 -7.12 4.44
CA GLN A 43 -0.67 -5.99 4.43
C GLN A 43 0.41 -6.16 5.52
N ASN A 44 0.01 -6.48 6.74
CA ASN A 44 0.94 -6.63 7.86
C ASN A 44 1.86 -7.84 7.71
N LEU A 45 1.33 -8.97 7.22
CA LEU A 45 2.13 -10.18 6.98
C LEU A 45 3.16 -9.93 5.88
N CYS A 46 2.76 -9.33 4.76
CA CYS A 46 3.67 -8.94 3.69
C CYS A 46 4.77 -7.97 4.18
N LYS A 47 4.41 -7.02 5.06
CA LYS A 47 5.34 -6.01 5.58
C LYS A 47 6.32 -6.55 6.61
N HIS A 48 5.90 -7.50 7.45
CA HIS A 48 6.63 -7.88 8.66
C HIS A 48 7.15 -9.32 8.68
N SER A 49 6.72 -10.16 7.73
CA SER A 49 7.13 -11.57 7.66
C SER A 49 7.44 -12.00 6.24
N ARG A 50 8.14 -11.12 5.50
CA ARG A 50 8.53 -11.36 4.11
C ARG A 50 9.42 -12.59 3.96
N VAL A 51 10.30 -12.86 4.92
CA VAL A 51 11.23 -13.99 4.89
C VAL A 51 10.49 -15.32 5.08
N GLU A 52 9.35 -15.29 5.77
CA GLU A 52 8.52 -16.45 6.05
C GLU A 52 7.43 -16.70 4.99
N LEU A 53 7.26 -15.81 4.01
CA LEU A 53 6.35 -16.04 2.89
C LEU A 53 6.85 -17.20 2.04
N ARG A 54 6.01 -18.22 1.86
CA ARG A 54 6.27 -19.34 0.95
C ARG A 54 5.83 -18.97 -0.47
N ASP A 55 6.38 -19.67 -1.45
CA ASP A 55 5.97 -19.49 -2.86
C ASP A 55 4.46 -19.65 -3.04
N SER A 56 3.84 -20.60 -2.33
CA SER A 56 2.38 -20.77 -2.36
C SER A 56 1.61 -19.57 -1.79
N ASP A 57 2.14 -18.90 -0.76
CA ASP A 57 1.50 -17.70 -0.20
C ASP A 57 1.61 -16.53 -1.18
N VAL A 58 2.74 -16.40 -1.88
CA VAL A 58 2.94 -15.40 -2.95
C VAL A 58 1.99 -15.66 -4.12
N LEU A 59 1.78 -16.92 -4.50
CA LEU A 59 0.82 -17.30 -5.54
C LEU A 59 -0.63 -16.94 -5.16
N GLU A 60 -1.02 -17.14 -3.90
CA GLU A 60 -2.34 -16.73 -3.41
C GLU A 60 -2.49 -15.20 -3.36
N LEU A 61 -1.43 -14.45 -3.00
CA LEU A 61 -1.44 -12.99 -3.10
C LEU A 61 -1.57 -12.51 -4.54
N PHE A 62 -0.90 -13.18 -5.47
CA PHE A 62 -1.01 -12.86 -6.90
C PHE A 62 -2.41 -13.14 -7.43
N SER A 63 -3.07 -14.23 -7.00
CA SER A 63 -4.39 -14.61 -7.49
C SER A 63 -5.46 -13.55 -7.19
N VAL A 64 -5.33 -12.83 -6.07
CA VAL A 64 -6.27 -11.75 -5.67
C VAL A 64 -5.88 -10.36 -6.16
N LEU A 65 -4.65 -10.18 -6.65
CA LEU A 65 -4.15 -8.86 -7.04
C LEU A 65 -5.02 -8.17 -8.11
N PRO A 66 -5.48 -8.83 -9.20
CA PRO A 66 -6.31 -8.18 -10.21
C PRO A 66 -7.60 -7.59 -9.64
N GLU A 67 -8.22 -8.27 -8.68
CA GLU A 67 -9.42 -7.77 -8.01
C GLU A 67 -9.11 -6.64 -7.06
N VAL A 68 -8.03 -6.73 -6.28
CA VAL A 68 -7.57 -5.62 -5.43
C VAL A 68 -7.37 -4.37 -6.27
N LEU A 69 -6.69 -4.48 -7.42
CA LEU A 69 -6.48 -3.37 -8.37
C LEU A 69 -7.80 -2.86 -8.95
N GLY A 70 -8.71 -3.75 -9.36
CA GLY A 70 -10.03 -3.38 -9.85
C GLY A 70 -10.83 -2.60 -8.81
N ARG A 71 -10.87 -3.08 -7.56
CA ARG A 71 -11.57 -2.40 -6.45
C ARG A 71 -10.93 -1.07 -6.08
N VAL A 72 -9.61 -0.91 -6.21
CA VAL A 72 -8.95 0.39 -6.01
C VAL A 72 -9.54 1.45 -6.94
N MET A 73 -9.97 1.09 -8.16
CA MET A 73 -10.52 2.06 -9.10
C MET A 73 -11.81 2.70 -8.60
N ASP A 74 -12.69 1.91 -7.99
CA ASP A 74 -13.99 2.35 -7.49
C ASP A 74 -13.97 2.81 -6.02
N ALA A 75 -12.91 2.47 -5.27
CA ALA A 75 -12.81 2.80 -3.86
C ALA A 75 -12.42 4.26 -3.61
N ASP A 76 -12.92 4.81 -2.50
CA ASP A 76 -12.51 6.10 -1.93
C ASP A 76 -12.34 6.00 -0.41
N GLY A 77 -11.79 7.06 0.19
CA GLY A 77 -11.66 7.19 1.64
C GLY A 77 -10.93 6.02 2.30
N LYS A 78 -11.58 5.38 3.29
CA LYS A 78 -10.96 4.31 4.08
C LYS A 78 -10.76 3.02 3.30
N GLU A 79 -11.66 2.70 2.37
CA GLU A 79 -11.51 1.52 1.52
C GLU A 79 -10.29 1.66 0.61
N LEU A 80 -10.14 2.84 -0.02
CA LEU A 80 -8.98 3.16 -0.84
C LEU A 80 -7.67 3.10 -0.03
N GLU A 81 -7.65 3.64 1.20
CA GLU A 81 -6.47 3.58 2.08
C GLU A 81 -6.03 2.13 2.32
N VAL A 82 -6.97 1.24 2.61
CA VAL A 82 -6.66 -0.14 2.95
C VAL A 82 -6.27 -0.95 1.72
N LEU A 83 -6.97 -0.79 0.59
CA LEU A 83 -6.68 -1.50 -0.64
C LEU A 83 -5.36 -1.07 -1.28
N VAL A 84 -5.07 0.23 -1.35
CA VAL A 84 -3.77 0.74 -1.80
C VAL A 84 -2.66 0.28 -0.85
N GLY A 85 -2.95 0.25 0.45
CA GLY A 85 -2.06 -0.30 1.46
C GLY A 85 -1.68 -1.76 1.20
N LEU A 86 -2.64 -2.62 0.84
CA LEU A 86 -2.37 -4.01 0.47
C LEU A 86 -1.62 -4.11 -0.86
N SER A 87 -2.09 -3.39 -1.90
CA SER A 87 -1.46 -3.34 -3.21
C SER A 87 0.03 -2.97 -3.13
N SER A 88 0.38 -1.99 -2.29
CA SER A 88 1.77 -1.55 -2.14
C SER A 88 2.67 -2.64 -1.58
N GLN A 89 2.16 -3.42 -0.62
CA GLN A 89 2.91 -4.53 -0.06
C GLN A 89 3.03 -5.70 -1.03
N ILE A 90 1.99 -6.02 -1.81
CA ILE A 90 2.07 -7.03 -2.88
C ILE A 90 3.11 -6.60 -3.92
N CYS A 91 3.08 -5.33 -4.35
CA CYS A 91 4.08 -4.76 -5.26
C CYS A 91 5.50 -4.92 -4.72
N SER A 92 5.71 -4.71 -3.42
CA SER A 92 7.02 -4.84 -2.79
C SER A 92 7.51 -6.30 -2.69
N VAL A 93 6.60 -7.24 -2.43
CA VAL A 93 6.89 -8.66 -2.19
C VAL A 93 7.10 -9.39 -3.51
N SER A 94 6.25 -9.13 -4.50
CA SER A 94 6.27 -9.79 -5.81
C SER A 94 6.16 -8.77 -6.96
N PRO A 95 7.25 -8.05 -7.27
CA PRO A 95 7.22 -7.02 -8.32
C PRO A 95 6.93 -7.57 -9.72
N GLU A 96 7.35 -8.80 -10.01
CA GLU A 96 7.07 -9.50 -11.28
C GLU A 96 5.57 -9.76 -11.45
N SER A 97 4.93 -10.27 -10.39
CA SER A 97 3.48 -10.50 -10.33
C SER A 97 2.70 -9.21 -10.52
N PHE A 98 3.17 -8.12 -9.90
CA PHE A 98 2.57 -6.80 -10.05
C PHE A 98 2.63 -6.30 -11.50
N THR A 99 3.80 -6.41 -12.14
CA THR A 99 3.96 -6.06 -13.56
C THR A 99 3.08 -6.92 -14.46
N LYS A 100 2.96 -8.22 -14.16
CA LYS A 100 2.15 -9.15 -14.93
C LYS A 100 0.66 -8.84 -14.84
N ALA A 101 0.15 -8.39 -13.70
CA ALA A 101 -1.25 -8.00 -13.54
C ALA A 101 -1.66 -6.90 -14.53
N PHE A 102 -0.80 -5.90 -14.77
CA PHE A 102 -1.04 -4.86 -15.78
C PHE A 102 -0.95 -5.37 -17.22
N LYS A 103 -0.02 -6.29 -17.51
CA LYS A 103 0.05 -6.93 -18.84
C LYS A 103 -1.18 -7.78 -19.17
N GLN A 104 -1.90 -8.26 -18.17
CA GLN A 104 -3.04 -9.17 -18.33
C GLN A 104 -4.40 -8.45 -18.41
N GLY A 105 -4.42 -7.11 -18.45
CA GLY A 105 -5.63 -6.34 -18.75
C GLY A 105 -5.97 -5.23 -17.74
N GLN A 106 -5.22 -5.08 -16.65
CA GLN A 106 -5.34 -3.90 -15.80
C GLN A 106 -4.69 -2.69 -16.49
N ASN A 107 -5.37 -1.54 -16.50
CA ASN A 107 -4.81 -0.34 -17.11
C ASN A 107 -3.92 0.38 -16.10
N GLU A 108 -2.60 0.25 -16.31
CA GLU A 108 -1.56 0.83 -15.47
C GLU A 108 -1.63 2.36 -15.39
N GLU A 109 -1.88 3.02 -16.52
CA GLU A 109 -1.96 4.49 -16.60
C GLU A 109 -3.14 4.99 -15.77
N ILE A 110 -4.32 4.39 -15.98
CA ILE A 110 -5.55 4.71 -15.25
C ILE A 110 -5.38 4.48 -13.73
N PHE A 111 -4.70 3.38 -13.35
CA PHE A 111 -4.41 3.10 -11.95
C PHE A 111 -3.51 4.18 -11.33
N VAL A 112 -2.44 4.57 -12.02
CA VAL A 112 -1.54 5.64 -11.55
C VAL A 112 -2.27 6.97 -11.44
N GLU A 113 -3.07 7.34 -12.44
CA GLU A 113 -3.85 8.57 -12.41
C GLU A 113 -4.81 8.59 -11.22
N LYS A 114 -5.51 7.47 -10.92
CA LYS A 114 -6.36 7.33 -9.73
C LYS A 114 -5.57 7.62 -8.45
N LEU A 115 -4.35 7.08 -8.30
CA LEU A 115 -3.53 7.30 -7.12
C LEU A 115 -3.05 8.75 -6.99
N ILE A 116 -2.59 9.37 -8.08
CA ILE A 116 -2.14 10.76 -8.07
C ILE A 116 -3.32 11.70 -7.77
N ASN A 117 -4.48 11.46 -8.38
CA ASN A 117 -5.69 12.22 -8.12
C ASN A 117 -6.16 12.08 -6.67
N ALA A 118 -6.12 10.86 -6.11
CA ALA A 118 -6.41 10.64 -4.70
C ALA A 118 -5.42 11.35 -3.77
N LEU A 119 -4.12 11.40 -4.12
CA LEU A 119 -3.12 12.15 -3.34
C LEU A 119 -3.41 13.66 -3.39
N ASN A 120 -3.80 14.19 -4.54
CA ASN A 120 -4.18 15.59 -4.72
C ASN A 120 -5.46 15.96 -3.95
N ALA A 121 -6.48 15.11 -4.01
CA ALA A 121 -7.70 15.26 -3.22
C ALA A 121 -7.42 15.25 -1.71
N ASN A 122 -6.38 14.52 -1.29
CA ASN A 122 -5.90 14.47 0.09
C ASN A 122 -4.70 15.39 0.34
N SER A 123 -4.59 16.51 -0.38
CA SER A 123 -3.52 17.51 -0.19
C SER A 123 -3.45 18.08 1.23
N LYS A 124 -4.56 18.04 1.97
CA LYS A 124 -4.61 18.27 3.43
C LYS A 124 -4.81 16.95 4.18
N PRO A 125 -4.28 16.81 5.41
CA PRO A 125 -4.42 15.57 6.16
C PRO A 125 -5.88 15.24 6.41
N ASN A 126 -6.26 13.98 6.22
CA ASN A 126 -7.59 13.48 6.52
C ASN A 126 -7.59 12.78 7.90
N ALA A 127 -8.47 13.19 8.82
CA ALA A 127 -8.54 12.61 10.15
C ALA A 127 -9.27 11.26 10.21
N GLN A 128 -10.16 10.96 9.26
CA GLN A 128 -10.92 9.70 9.22
C GLN A 128 -10.08 8.53 8.67
N PHE A 129 -9.20 8.83 7.71
CA PHE A 129 -8.32 7.86 7.06
C PHE A 129 -6.89 8.44 6.94
N PRO A 130 -6.18 8.63 8.06
CA PRO A 130 -4.90 9.34 8.09
C PRO A 130 -3.78 8.61 7.33
N GLY A 131 -3.89 7.32 7.07
CA GLY A 131 -2.88 6.59 6.31
C GLY A 131 -2.94 6.80 4.79
N ILE A 132 -3.98 7.44 4.24
CA ILE A 132 -4.21 7.48 2.78
C ILE A 132 -3.02 8.01 1.98
N ARG A 133 -2.43 9.13 2.44
CA ARG A 133 -1.27 9.72 1.77
C ARG A 133 -0.06 8.81 1.84
N ARG A 134 0.17 8.19 3.00
CA ARG A 134 1.27 7.25 3.20
C ARG A 134 1.18 6.09 2.23
N VAL A 135 0.05 5.40 2.18
CA VAL A 135 -0.08 4.19 1.36
C VAL A 135 0.05 4.49 -0.12
N ILE A 136 -0.47 5.64 -0.59
CA ILE A 136 -0.30 6.09 -1.97
C ILE A 136 1.18 6.39 -2.27
N ILE A 137 1.87 7.11 -1.37
CA ILE A 137 3.29 7.41 -1.55
C ILE A 137 4.13 6.12 -1.52
N GLU A 138 3.82 5.17 -0.63
CA GLU A 138 4.48 3.86 -0.58
C GLU A 138 4.26 3.09 -1.91
N GLN A 139 3.03 3.03 -2.42
CA GLN A 139 2.71 2.38 -3.70
C GLN A 139 3.50 2.98 -4.88
N LEU A 140 3.47 4.31 -5.03
CA LEU A 140 4.19 5.00 -6.11
C LEU A 140 5.71 4.87 -5.95
N THR A 141 6.21 4.88 -4.71
CA THR A 141 7.63 4.64 -4.44
C THR A 141 8.06 3.24 -4.90
N TYR A 142 7.31 2.20 -4.55
CA TYR A 142 7.63 0.84 -4.98
C TYR A 142 7.54 0.65 -6.50
N MET A 143 6.62 1.33 -7.17
CA MET A 143 6.58 1.33 -8.63
C MET A 143 7.87 1.94 -9.21
N MET A 144 8.29 3.12 -8.74
CA MET A 144 9.55 3.73 -9.21
C MET A 144 10.79 2.88 -8.92
N GLU A 145 10.81 2.18 -7.78
CA GLU A 145 11.92 1.26 -7.44
C GLU A 145 11.92 0.01 -8.31
N LEU A 146 10.75 -0.45 -8.77
CA LEU A 146 10.61 -1.57 -9.70
C LEU A 146 11.09 -1.19 -11.11
N ASN A 147 10.75 0.01 -11.60
CA ASN A 147 11.18 0.47 -12.91
C ASN A 147 11.33 1.98 -12.96
N SER A 148 12.51 2.46 -13.34
CA SER A 148 12.79 3.90 -13.45
C SER A 148 11.87 4.63 -14.44
N ARG A 149 11.23 3.94 -15.40
CA ARG A 149 10.26 4.53 -16.34
C ARG A 149 9.12 5.27 -15.65
N TYR A 150 8.72 4.79 -14.46
CA TYR A 150 7.65 5.43 -13.70
C TYR A 150 8.04 6.79 -13.15
N ALA A 151 9.32 7.05 -12.89
CA ALA A 151 9.77 8.33 -12.36
C ALA A 151 9.46 9.48 -13.34
N THR A 152 9.79 9.28 -14.62
CA THR A 152 9.49 10.25 -15.69
C THR A 152 7.98 10.39 -15.89
N TYR A 153 7.25 9.26 -15.94
CA TYR A 153 5.80 9.27 -16.09
C TYR A 153 5.12 10.02 -14.94
N PHE A 154 5.47 9.72 -13.68
CA PHE A 154 4.88 10.36 -12.50
C PHE A 154 5.22 11.85 -12.40
N ARG A 155 6.42 12.26 -12.81
CA ARG A 155 6.78 13.67 -12.90
C ARG A 155 5.85 14.40 -13.86
N ASN A 156 5.65 13.86 -15.06
CA ASN A 156 4.79 14.48 -16.08
C ASN A 156 3.33 14.57 -15.65
N HIS A 157 2.89 13.72 -14.71
CA HIS A 157 1.55 13.72 -14.12
C HIS A 157 1.48 14.49 -12.78
N GLY A 158 2.51 15.28 -12.43
CA GLY A 158 2.46 16.21 -11.30
C GLY A 158 2.68 15.60 -9.91
N LEU A 159 3.29 14.41 -9.82
CA LEU A 159 3.57 13.78 -8.53
C LEU A 159 4.53 14.63 -7.67
N MET A 160 5.51 15.31 -8.28
CA MET A 160 6.48 16.14 -7.54
C MET A 160 5.77 17.26 -6.76
N GLU A 161 4.84 17.94 -7.41
CA GLU A 161 4.04 19.03 -6.85
C GLU A 161 3.10 18.51 -5.76
N ALA A 162 2.53 17.32 -5.96
CA ALA A 162 1.72 16.65 -4.94
C ALA A 162 2.55 16.34 -3.69
N LEU A 163 3.76 15.78 -3.85
CA LEU A 163 4.68 15.49 -2.74
C LEU A 163 5.09 16.75 -1.98
N ILE A 164 5.36 17.86 -2.67
CA ILE A 164 5.66 19.16 -2.04
C ILE A 164 4.48 19.67 -1.20
N ARG A 165 3.23 19.47 -1.65
CA ARG A 165 2.03 19.82 -0.85
C ARG A 165 1.92 18.97 0.41
N VAL A 166 2.19 17.67 0.32
CA VAL A 166 2.21 16.77 1.50
C VAL A 166 3.28 17.20 2.50
N GLU A 167 4.49 17.50 2.02
CA GLU A 167 5.61 17.98 2.85
C GLU A 167 5.26 19.25 3.63
N LYS A 168 4.53 20.16 2.99
CA LYS A 168 4.08 21.45 3.57
C LYS A 168 2.87 21.32 4.51
N THR A 169 2.23 20.16 4.58
CA THR A 169 1.00 19.96 5.39
C THR A 169 1.12 18.75 6.33
N PRO A 170 2.12 18.75 7.24
CA PRO A 170 2.32 17.64 8.16
C PRO A 170 1.15 17.51 9.14
N SER A 171 0.82 16.28 9.52
CA SER A 171 -0.13 16.01 10.61
C SER A 171 0.47 15.14 11.69
N LYS A 172 0.08 15.40 12.93
CA LYS A 172 0.34 14.50 14.06
C LYS A 172 -0.42 13.19 13.92
N THR A 173 -1.63 13.20 13.34
CA THR A 173 -2.44 11.97 13.19
C THR A 173 -1.79 10.97 12.26
N GLU A 174 -1.10 11.42 11.22
CA GLU A 174 -0.43 10.54 10.24
C GLU A 174 0.84 9.85 10.77
N LYS A 175 1.24 10.20 12.00
CA LYS A 175 2.24 9.44 12.73
C LYS A 175 1.69 8.11 13.20
N TYR A 176 0.37 8.00 13.41
CA TYR A 176 -0.26 6.84 14.03
C TYR A 176 -0.97 5.96 13.01
N ARG A 177 -0.85 4.64 13.21
CA ARG A 177 -1.52 3.60 12.43
C ARG A 177 -2.69 2.96 13.15
N LEU A 178 -2.72 3.04 14.48
CA LEU A 178 -3.77 2.50 15.32
C LEU A 178 -4.32 3.62 16.21
N PHE A 179 -5.64 3.66 16.35
CA PHE A 179 -6.34 4.65 17.14
C PHE A 179 -7.33 3.98 18.10
N LEU A 180 -7.53 4.61 19.26
CA LEU A 180 -8.68 4.40 20.14
C LEU A 180 -9.43 5.72 20.25
N GLY A 181 -10.54 5.83 19.52
CA GLY A 181 -11.21 7.11 19.31
C GLY A 181 -10.27 8.09 18.59
N LYS A 182 -9.96 9.22 19.24
CA LYS A 182 -9.03 10.23 18.71
C LYS A 182 -7.58 10.05 19.20
N ALA A 183 -7.34 9.13 20.13
CA ALA A 183 -6.01 8.88 20.67
C ALA A 183 -5.24 7.94 19.75
N GLY A 184 -4.07 8.38 19.28
CA GLY A 184 -3.12 7.51 18.58
C GLY A 184 -2.47 6.54 19.56
N LEU A 185 -2.51 5.25 19.25
CA LEU A 185 -1.99 4.18 20.11
C LEU A 185 -0.66 3.61 19.64
N MET A 186 -0.41 3.64 18.33
CA MET A 186 0.79 3.04 17.73
C MET A 186 1.28 3.93 16.60
N GLU A 187 2.53 4.37 16.70
CA GLU A 187 3.20 5.14 15.65
C GLU A 187 3.76 4.23 14.56
N HIS A 188 3.85 4.76 13.35
CA HIS A 188 4.60 4.15 12.27
C HIS A 188 6.10 4.26 12.55
N LYS A 189 6.85 3.17 12.38
CA LYS A 189 8.33 3.18 12.43
C LYS A 189 8.99 4.16 11.46
N VAL A 190 8.44 4.31 10.25
CA VAL A 190 8.96 5.22 9.22
C VAL A 190 8.07 6.46 9.14
N HIS A 191 8.65 7.65 9.30
CA HIS A 191 7.90 8.90 9.19
C HIS A 191 7.46 9.18 7.75
N LEU A 192 6.31 9.85 7.60
CA LEU A 192 5.79 10.25 6.29
C LEU A 192 6.77 11.17 5.55
N SER A 193 7.45 12.06 6.26
CA SER A 193 8.48 12.94 5.68
C SER A 193 9.62 12.16 5.02
N SER A 194 10.04 11.04 5.61
CA SER A 194 11.08 10.17 5.04
C SER A 194 10.60 9.51 3.74
N LEU A 195 9.33 9.09 3.67
CA LEU A 195 8.73 8.54 2.45
C LEU A 195 8.64 9.61 1.35
N VAL A 196 8.21 10.82 1.70
CA VAL A 196 8.15 11.95 0.76
C VAL A 196 9.54 12.28 0.21
N ALA A 197 10.55 12.36 1.08
CA ALA A 197 11.93 12.62 0.67
C ALA A 197 12.44 11.53 -0.29
N ARG A 198 12.19 10.26 0.01
CA ARG A 198 12.55 9.12 -0.85
C ARG A 198 11.89 9.21 -2.21
N ALA A 199 10.58 9.45 -2.26
CA ALA A 199 9.83 9.56 -3.51
C ALA A 199 10.34 10.73 -4.38
N LYS A 200 10.57 11.90 -3.79
CA LYS A 200 11.15 13.07 -4.49
C LYS A 200 12.52 12.76 -5.06
N LEU A 201 13.37 12.04 -4.32
CA LEU A 201 14.70 11.63 -4.75
C LEU A 201 14.64 10.66 -5.94
N LEU A 202 13.75 9.66 -5.94
CA LEU A 202 13.56 8.74 -7.07
C LEU A 202 13.12 9.49 -8.33
N ILE A 203 12.20 10.45 -8.20
CA ILE A 203 11.80 11.30 -9.32
C ILE A 203 13.01 12.09 -9.83
N ALA A 204 13.83 12.68 -8.95
CA ALA A 204 14.99 13.48 -9.35
C ALA A 204 16.08 12.68 -10.07
N MET A 205 16.39 11.46 -9.61
CA MET A 205 17.49 10.65 -10.16
C MET A 205 17.22 10.09 -11.57
N HIS A 206 15.96 9.88 -11.93
CA HIS A 206 15.59 9.11 -13.13
C HIS A 206 14.93 9.97 -14.21
N SER A 207 15.15 11.29 -14.21
CA SER A 207 14.52 12.24 -15.14
C SER A 207 15.48 12.84 -16.16
N THR A 208 16.51 12.09 -16.54
CA THR A 208 17.40 12.41 -17.67
C THR A 208 17.06 11.53 -18.86
#